data_AF-A0A1M4VPH3-F1
#
_entry.id   AF-A0A1M4VPH3-F1
#
_cell.length_a   1.000
_cell.length_b   1.000
_cell.length_c   1.000
_cell.angle_alpha   90.00
_cell.angle_beta   90.00
_cell.angle_gamma   90.00
#
_symmetry.space_group_name_H-M   'P 1'
#
loop_
_entity.id
_entity.type
_entity.pdbx_description
1 polymer ?
#
loop_
_entity_poly.entity_id
_entity_poly.type
_entity_poly.pdbx_seq_one_letter_code
_entity_poly.pdbx_strand_id
1 'polypeptide(L)'
;MGRRKKRIVWSWEPETGLLGWEYVKAGVPMASSEGPRPVREALTDLMDLVSDLDDAGDEVEAHRIMEEWVEMAWSLRDRVDPETREAIEDACHDWWNADEEDD
;
A
#
# COMPACT_ATOMS: atom_id res chain seq x y z
N MET A 1 -9.05 -21.46 -8.08
CA MET A 1 -9.07 -20.09 -7.52
C MET A 1 -8.41 -19.16 -8.51
N GLY A 2 -9.18 -18.27 -9.15
CA GLY A 2 -8.60 -17.26 -10.04
C GLY A 2 -7.86 -16.21 -9.22
N ARG A 3 -6.64 -15.83 -9.61
CA ARG A 3 -5.91 -14.72 -8.96
C ARG A 3 -6.79 -13.48 -8.97
N ARG A 4 -7.11 -12.92 -7.80
CA ARG A 4 -7.81 -11.63 -7.68
C ARG A 4 -6.96 -10.59 -8.43
N LYS A 5 -7.58 -9.78 -9.29
CA LYS A 5 -6.88 -8.77 -10.09
C LYS A 5 -6.36 -7.66 -9.17
N LYS A 6 -5.06 -7.39 -9.14
CA LYS A 6 -4.49 -6.30 -8.34
C LYS A 6 -5.19 -4.96 -8.63
N ARG A 7 -5.44 -4.19 -7.57
CA ARG A 7 -6.03 -2.84 -7.57
C ARG A 7 -4.98 -1.77 -7.63
N ILE A 8 -3.81 -2.03 -7.06
CA ILE A 8 -2.70 -1.09 -7.04
C ILE A 8 -1.72 -1.44 -8.15
N VAL A 9 -1.51 -0.50 -9.06
CA VAL A 9 -0.40 -0.52 -10.02
C VAL A 9 0.66 0.42 -9.47
N TRP A 10 1.92 -0.03 -9.38
CA TRP A 10 2.98 0.78 -8.80
C TRP A 10 4.30 0.66 -9.56
N SER A 11 5.15 1.67 -9.39
CA SER A 11 6.47 1.78 -10.00
C SER A 11 7.48 2.26 -8.97
N TRP A 12 8.67 1.67 -8.98
CA TRP A 12 9.75 1.97 -8.03
C TRP A 12 11.03 2.36 -8.77
N GLU A 13 11.62 3.47 -8.34
CA GLU A 13 12.88 4.00 -8.85
C GLU A 13 13.96 3.86 -7.76
N PRO A 14 14.76 2.77 -7.75
CA PRO A 14 15.72 2.49 -6.67
C PRO A 14 16.83 3.53 -6.56
N GLU A 15 17.19 4.18 -7.67
CA GLU A 15 18.28 5.16 -7.70
C GLU A 15 17.90 6.48 -7.03
N THR A 16 16.60 6.81 -7.02
CA THR A 16 16.06 8.08 -6.52
C THR A 16 15.20 7.89 -5.27
N GLY A 17 14.86 6.65 -4.91
CA GLY A 17 14.01 6.36 -3.77
C GLY A 17 12.54 6.72 -3.99
N LEU A 18 12.10 6.84 -5.25
CA LEU A 18 10.76 7.30 -5.60
C LEU A 18 9.82 6.13 -5.88
N LEU A 19 8.64 6.20 -5.27
CA LEU A 19 7.52 5.28 -5.46
C LEU A 19 6.37 6.06 -6.09
N GLY A 20 5.76 5.47 -7.11
CA GLY A 20 4.49 5.94 -7.68
C GLY A 20 3.47 4.82 -7.64
N TRP A 21 2.20 5.16 -7.42
CA TRP A 21 1.10 4.20 -7.43
C TRP A 21 -0.18 4.78 -8.02
N GLU A 22 -1.03 3.90 -8.56
CA GLU A 22 -2.37 4.18 -9.06
C GLU A 22 -3.33 3.10 -8.55
N TYR A 23 -4.41 3.54 -7.91
CA TYR A 23 -5.53 2.70 -7.53
C TYR A 23 -6.55 2.64 -8.66
N VAL A 24 -6.79 1.44 -9.18
CA VAL A 24 -7.66 1.19 -10.34
C VAL A 24 -8.84 0.28 -9.98
N LYS A 25 -10.06 0.82 -10.03
CA LYS A 25 -11.32 0.07 -9.83
C LYS A 25 -11.99 -0.15 -11.18
N ALA A 26 -12.25 -1.41 -11.52
CA ALA A 26 -12.90 -1.81 -12.78
C ALA A 26 -12.25 -1.24 -14.07
N GLY A 27 -10.94 -0.98 -14.05
CA GLY A 27 -10.20 -0.42 -15.19
C GLY A 27 -10.23 1.11 -15.27
N VAL A 28 -10.78 1.79 -14.26
CA VAL A 28 -10.80 3.25 -14.15
C VAL A 28 -9.88 3.66 -12.99
N PRO A 29 -8.93 4.59 -13.20
CA PRO A 29 -8.14 5.19 -12.13
C PRO A 29 -9.05 5.95 -11.17
N MET A 30 -8.98 5.62 -9.88
CA MET A 30 -9.75 6.27 -8.82
C MET A 30 -8.89 7.26 -8.04
N ALA A 31 -7.64 6.90 -7.75
CA ALA A 31 -6.68 7.72 -7.02
C ALA A 31 -5.25 7.37 -7.47
N SER A 32 -4.29 8.26 -7.23
CA SER A 32 -2.88 8.04 -7.54
C SER A 32 -2.00 8.92 -6.65
N SER A 33 -0.71 8.60 -6.59
CA SER A 33 0.31 9.43 -5.94
C SER A 33 0.69 10.71 -6.71
N GLU A 34 -0.03 11.03 -7.81
CA GLU A 34 0.28 12.14 -8.73
C GLU A 34 1.69 12.09 -9.35
N GLY A 35 2.27 10.88 -9.43
CA GLY A 35 3.61 10.61 -9.97
C GLY A 35 4.57 10.00 -8.95
N PRO A 36 5.85 9.80 -9.31
CA PRO A 36 6.86 9.29 -8.40
C PRO A 36 7.19 10.32 -7.30
N ARG A 37 7.11 9.88 -6.05
CA ARG A 37 7.42 10.70 -4.87
C ARG A 37 8.19 9.90 -3.83
N PRO A 38 8.80 10.52 -2.80
CA PRO A 38 9.57 9.79 -1.79
C PRO A 38 8.76 8.62 -1.23
N VAL A 39 9.38 7.44 -1.13
CA VAL A 39 8.70 6.19 -0.74
C VAL A 39 7.84 6.32 0.52
N ARG A 40 8.32 7.06 1.52
CA ARG A 40 7.60 7.29 2.77
C ARG A 40 6.31 8.06 2.53
N GLU A 41 6.37 9.16 1.79
CA GLU A 41 5.18 9.95 1.42
C GLU A 41 4.21 9.11 0.60
N ALA A 42 4.70 8.39 -0.40
CA ALA A 42 3.86 7.54 -1.25
C ALA A 42 3.13 6.44 -0.46
N LEU A 43 3.81 5.81 0.50
CA LEU A 43 3.21 4.78 1.35
C LEU A 43 2.20 5.37 2.33
N THR A 44 2.48 6.54 2.90
CA THR A 44 1.54 7.26 3.78
C THR A 44 0.28 7.67 3.02
N ASP A 45 0.42 8.30 1.85
CA ASP A 45 -0.74 8.69 1.04
C ASP A 45 -1.64 7.49 0.67
N LEU A 46 -1.04 6.31 0.44
CA LEU A 46 -1.82 5.11 0.15
C LEU A 46 -2.54 4.56 1.39
N MET A 47 -1.95 4.71 2.59
CA MET A 47 -2.67 4.39 3.83
C MET A 47 -3.82 5.36 4.08
N ASP A 48 -3.64 6.65 3.81
CA ASP A 48 -4.70 7.64 3.93
C ASP A 48 -5.89 7.28 3.02
N LEU A 49 -5.62 6.81 1.79
CA LEU A 49 -6.67 6.29 0.90
C LEU A 49 -7.39 5.05 1.47
N VAL A 50 -6.67 4.14 2.15
CA VAL A 50 -7.29 2.98 2.80
C VAL A 50 -8.23 3.45 3.90
N SER A 51 -7.79 4.39 4.74
CA SER A 51 -8.63 4.98 5.80
C SER A 51 -9.86 5.70 5.22
N ASP A 52 -9.69 6.48 4.14
CA ASP A 52 -10.82 7.15 3.48
C ASP A 52 -11.87 6.17 2.94
N LEU A 53 -11.43 5.00 2.43
CA LEU A 53 -12.33 3.96 1.94
C LEU A 53 -13.07 3.26 3.09
N ASP A 54 -12.39 3.02 4.20
CA ASP A 54 -12.98 2.45 5.41
C ASP A 54 -14.03 3.40 6.00
N ASP A 55 -13.69 4.69 6.15
CA ASP A 55 -14.59 5.75 6.62
C ASP A 55 -15.81 5.95 5.68
N ALA A 56 -15.64 5.69 4.38
CA ALA A 56 -16.74 5.72 3.41
C ALA A 56 -17.65 4.48 3.46
N GLY A 57 -17.32 3.48 4.28
CA GLY A 57 -18.05 2.22 4.42
C GLY A 57 -17.72 1.17 3.36
N ASP A 58 -16.60 1.35 2.63
CA ASP A 58 -16.09 0.44 1.61
C ASP A 58 -15.04 -0.53 2.22
N GLU A 59 -15.29 -1.03 3.43
CA GLU A 59 -14.38 -1.87 4.28
C GLU A 59 -13.71 -3.02 3.50
N VAL A 60 -14.48 -3.71 2.62
CA VAL A 60 -13.96 -4.82 1.80
C VAL A 60 -12.91 -4.35 0.79
N GLU A 61 -13.09 -3.16 0.22
CA GLU A 61 -12.13 -2.60 -0.72
C GLU A 61 -10.94 -1.98 0.02
N ALA A 62 -11.17 -1.38 1.19
CA ALA A 62 -10.12 -0.90 2.10
C ALA A 62 -9.19 -2.04 2.54
N HIS A 63 -9.74 -3.13 3.08
CA HIS A 63 -8.98 -4.31 3.49
C HIS A 63 -8.17 -4.89 2.31
N ARG A 64 -8.78 -4.98 1.13
CA ARG A 64 -8.08 -5.47 -0.05
C ARG A 64 -6.90 -4.58 -0.47
N ILE A 65 -7.07 -3.26 -0.43
CA ILE A 65 -5.98 -2.34 -0.75
C ILE A 65 -4.90 -2.43 0.34
N MET A 66 -5.28 -2.63 1.60
CA MET A 66 -4.35 -2.85 2.69
C MET A 66 -3.50 -4.12 2.47
N GLU A 67 -4.11 -5.25 2.07
CA GLU A 67 -3.37 -6.47 1.67
C GLU A 67 -2.32 -6.13 0.59
N GLU A 68 -2.73 -5.39 -0.45
CA GLU A 68 -1.84 -5.01 -1.56
C GLU A 68 -0.75 -4.01 -1.12
N TRP A 69 -1.06 -3.10 -0.19
CA TRP A 69 -0.12 -2.18 0.44
C TRP A 69 0.95 -2.94 1.21
N VAL A 70 0.57 -3.89 2.07
CA VAL A 70 1.49 -4.70 2.87
C VAL A 70 2.41 -5.52 1.96
N GLU A 71 1.86 -6.19 0.94
CA GLU A 71 2.66 -6.93 -0.05
C GLU A 71 3.69 -6.03 -0.76
N MET A 72 3.29 -4.82 -1.16
CA MET A 72 4.15 -3.85 -1.81
C MET A 72 5.24 -3.32 -0.86
N ALA A 73 4.83 -2.80 0.31
CA ALA A 73 5.73 -2.22 1.30
C ALA A 73 6.77 -3.24 1.76
N TRP A 74 6.34 -4.47 2.09
CA TRP A 74 7.24 -5.55 2.46
C TRP A 74 8.26 -5.88 1.38
N SER A 75 7.87 -5.78 0.09
CA SER A 75 8.80 -5.99 -1.04
C SER A 75 9.86 -4.90 -1.19
N LEU A 76 9.59 -3.70 -0.66
CA LEU A 76 10.48 -2.53 -0.72
C LEU A 76 11.41 -2.43 0.48
N ARG A 77 11.11 -3.09 1.60
CA ARG A 77 11.83 -2.94 2.89
C ARG A 77 13.36 -3.06 2.81
N ASP A 78 13.88 -3.95 1.96
CA ASP A 78 15.32 -4.17 1.81
C ASP A 78 15.98 -3.22 0.79
N ARG A 79 15.20 -2.29 0.21
CA ARG A 79 15.62 -1.34 -0.83
C ARG A 79 15.52 0.12 -0.38
N VAL A 80 15.04 0.36 0.83
CA VAL A 80 14.88 1.68 1.43
C VAL A 80 15.91 1.87 2.54
N ASP A 81 16.02 3.09 3.04
CA ASP A 81 16.88 3.40 4.18
C ASP A 81 16.39 2.70 5.48
N PRO A 82 17.26 2.52 6.48
CA PRO A 82 16.91 1.78 7.70
C PRO A 82 15.72 2.36 8.49
N GLU A 83 15.53 3.68 8.47
CA GLU A 83 14.42 4.32 9.18
C GLU A 83 13.09 3.99 8.50
N THR A 84 13.04 4.11 7.17
CA THR A 84 11.86 3.71 6.38
C THR A 84 11.60 2.22 6.49
N ARG A 85 12.65 1.39 6.49
CA ARG A 85 12.53 -0.06 6.66
C ARG A 85 11.86 -0.42 7.97
N GLU A 86 12.31 0.16 9.09
CA GLU A 86 11.73 -0.10 10.42
C GLU A 86 10.25 0.28 10.45
N ALA A 87 9.89 1.44 9.87
CA ALA A 87 8.50 1.87 9.78
C ALA A 87 7.63 0.92 8.92
N ILE A 88 8.16 0.38 7.82
CA ILE A 88 7.46 -0.63 7.01
C ILE A 88 7.26 -1.92 7.81
N GLU A 89 8.31 -2.41 8.47
CA GLU A 89 8.26 -3.66 9.23
C GLU A 89 7.27 -3.55 10.39
N ASP A 90 7.27 -2.43 11.12
CA ASP A 90 6.32 -2.15 12.21
C ASP A 90 4.87 -2.15 11.71
N ALA A 91 4.58 -1.38 10.65
CA ALA A 91 3.23 -1.30 10.09
C ALA A 91 2.72 -2.63 9.50
N CYS A 92 3.60 -3.42 8.86
CA CYS A 92 3.20 -4.74 8.35
C CYS A 92 2.90 -5.73 9.49
N HIS A 93 3.72 -5.73 10.54
CA HIS A 93 3.48 -6.58 11.70
C HIS A 93 2.21 -6.17 12.46
N ASP A 94 1.95 -4.87 12.62
CA ASP A 94 0.73 -4.39 13.26
C ASP A 94 -0.52 -4.92 12.54
N TRP A 95 -0.54 -4.82 11.20
CA TRP A 95 -1.64 -5.34 10.40
C TRP A 95 -1.78 -6.87 10.48
N TRP A 96 -0.69 -7.63 10.38
CA TRP A 96 -0.76 -9.10 10.50
C TRP A 96 -1.20 -9.55 11.89
N ASN A 97 -0.73 -8.91 12.96
CA ASN A 97 -1.17 -9.24 14.31
C ASN A 97 -2.67 -8.94 14.48
N ALA A 98 -3.16 -7.83 13.92
CA ALA A 98 -4.59 -7.51 13.94
C ALA A 98 -5.43 -8.52 13.15
N ASP A 99 -4.94 -9.01 12.00
CA ASP A 99 -5.60 -10.05 11.20
C ASP A 99 -5.60 -11.42 11.92
N GLU A 100 -4.52 -11.76 12.63
CA GLU A 100 -4.43 -12.99 13.44
C GLU A 100 -5.34 -13.00 14.67
N GLU A 101 -5.74 -11.83 15.21
CA GLU A 101 -6.67 -11.73 16.34
C GLU A 101 -8.15 -11.86 15.93
N ASP A 102 -8.47 -11.74 14.64
CA ASP A 102 -9.85 -11.78 14.08
C ASP A 102 -10.28 -13.18 13.57
N ASP A 103 -9.41 -14.20 13.61
CA ASP A 103 -9.67 -15.61 13.17
C ASP A 103 -10.02 -16.60 14.31
#